data_AF-A0A7K1FRV6-F1
#
_entry.id   AF-A0A7K1FRV6-F1
#
_cell.length_a   1.000
_cell.length_b   1.000
_cell.length_c   1.000
_cell.angle_alpha   90.00
_cell.angle_beta   90.00
_cell.angle_gamma   90.00
#
_symmetry.space_group_name_H-M   'P 1'
#
loop_
_entity.id
_entity.type
_entity.pdbx_description
1 polymer ?
#
loop_
_entity_poly.entity_id
_entity_poly.type
_entity_poly.pdbx_seq_one_letter_code
_entity_poly.pdbx_strand_id
1 'polypeptide(L)'
;MKISVSLTGFDLATVDAYARNQGLTRSAALHHVIAVFRRAQLAQDYEIAIDEWIDSGDAALWDRTAGDGIEADPVYGSSSVRPQASGA
;
A
#
# COMPACT_ATOMS: atom_id res chain seq x y z
N MET A 1 -10.39 12.01 24.05
CA MET A 1 -9.59 12.91 24.91
C MET A 1 -9.37 14.22 24.17
N LYS A 2 -9.49 15.38 24.84
CA LYS A 2 -9.19 16.70 24.26
C LYS A 2 -7.89 17.21 24.87
N ILE A 3 -6.98 17.68 24.02
CA ILE A 3 -5.71 18.27 24.44
C ILE A 3 -5.61 19.69 23.85
N SER A 4 -4.87 20.56 24.52
CA SER A 4 -4.44 21.84 23.96
C SER A 4 -2.99 21.70 23.53
N VAL A 5 -2.65 22.12 22.32
CA VAL A 5 -1.29 22.05 21.76
C VAL A 5 -0.93 23.39 21.16
N SER A 6 0.31 23.82 21.36
CA SER A 6 0.88 24.99 20.69
C SER A 6 1.59 24.54 19.43
N LEU A 7 1.24 25.14 18.29
CA LEU A 7 1.87 24.90 16.99
C LEU A 7 2.39 26.22 16.42
N THR A 8 3.43 26.16 15.61
CA THR A 8 3.82 27.32 14.81
C THR A 8 2.73 27.61 13.77
N GLY A 9 2.68 28.84 13.26
CA GLY A 9 1.73 29.19 12.20
C GLY A 9 1.92 28.34 10.93
N PHE A 10 3.16 27.97 10.63
CA PHE A 10 3.51 27.11 9.50
C PHE A 10 2.98 25.68 9.68
N ASP A 11 3.17 25.08 10.86
CA ASP A 11 2.68 23.73 11.15
C ASP A 11 1.15 23.68 11.12
N LEU A 12 0.50 24.70 11.67
CA LEU A 12 -0.96 24.82 11.61
C LEU A 12 -1.47 24.93 10.16
N ALA A 13 -0.81 25.73 9.32
CA ALA A 13 -1.16 25.86 7.91
C ALA A 13 -1.01 24.51 7.16
N THR A 14 -0.01 23.71 7.53
CA THR A 14 0.21 22.37 6.99
C THR A 14 -0.93 21.42 7.38
N VAL A 15 -1.31 21.40 8.66
CA VAL A 15 -2.46 20.61 9.14
C VAL A 15 -3.75 21.03 8.43
N ASP A 16 -3.97 22.33 8.24
CA ASP A 16 -5.16 22.85 7.58
C ASP A 16 -5.23 22.52 6.09
N ALA A 17 -4.10 22.56 5.38
CA ALA A 17 -4.04 22.13 3.99
C ALA A 17 -4.36 20.63 3.88
N TYR A 18 -3.74 19.82 4.73
CA TYR A 18 -3.99 18.38 4.75
C TYR A 18 -5.45 18.04 5.08
N ALA A 19 -6.00 18.66 6.12
CA ALA A 19 -7.38 18.45 6.54
C ALA A 19 -8.37 18.79 5.42
N ARG A 20 -8.17 19.91 4.72
CA ARG A 20 -8.99 20.30 3.57
C ARG A 20 -8.92 19.29 2.43
N ASN A 21 -7.72 18.85 2.06
CA ASN A 21 -7.53 17.92 0.95
C ASN A 21 -8.18 16.55 1.20
N GLN A 22 -8.28 16.15 2.47
CA GLN A 22 -8.85 14.86 2.87
C GLN A 22 -10.31 14.96 3.34
N GLY A 23 -10.91 16.16 3.34
CA GLY A 23 -12.26 16.38 3.89
C GLY A 23 -12.38 16.11 5.39
N LEU A 24 -11.30 16.32 6.14
CA LEU A 24 -11.18 16.01 7.57
C LEU A 24 -11.26 17.26 8.44
N THR A 25 -11.62 17.08 9.71
CA THR A 25 -11.40 18.09 10.76
C THR A 25 -9.92 18.12 11.18
N ARG A 26 -9.46 19.20 11.81
CA ARG A 26 -8.07 19.30 12.32
C ARG A 26 -7.69 18.15 13.25
N SER A 27 -8.58 17.76 14.16
CA SER A 27 -8.34 16.63 15.07
C SER A 27 -8.30 15.31 14.32
N ALA A 28 -9.19 15.08 13.34
CA ALA A 28 -9.17 13.89 12.51
C ALA A 28 -7.90 13.81 11.65
N ALA A 29 -7.44 14.95 11.10
CA ALA A 29 -6.18 15.05 10.37
C ALA A 29 -4.98 14.67 11.26
N LEU A 30 -4.89 15.20 12.48
CA LEU A 30 -3.83 14.85 13.44
C LEU A 30 -3.89 13.36 13.82
N HIS A 31 -5.08 12.81 14.08
CA HIS A 31 -5.25 11.38 14.34
C HIS A 31 -4.79 10.52 13.16
N HIS A 32 -5.11 10.93 11.92
CA HIS A 32 -4.69 10.24 10.73
C HIS A 32 -3.16 10.27 10.56
N VAL A 33 -2.52 11.42 10.75
CA VAL A 33 -1.05 11.54 10.72
C VAL A 33 -0.38 10.63 11.75
N ILE A 34 -0.91 10.56 12.97
CA ILE A 34 -0.39 9.64 14.01
C ILE A 34 -0.53 8.18 13.56
N ALA A 35 -1.66 7.81 12.94
CA ALA A 35 -1.86 6.46 12.42
C ALA A 35 -0.88 6.13 11.29
N VAL A 36 -0.64 7.08 10.37
CA VAL A 36 0.37 6.95 9.30
C VAL A 36 1.76 6.79 9.90
N PHE A 37 2.12 7.61 10.89
CA PHE A 37 3.43 7.53 11.54
C PHE A 37 3.66 6.17 12.21
N ARG A 38 2.65 5.62 12.90
CA ARG A 38 2.74 4.27 13.49
C ARG A 38 2.95 3.18 12.44
N ARG A 39 2.31 3.31 11.27
CA ARG A 39 2.52 2.36 10.16
C ARG A 39 3.89 2.53 9.52
N ALA A 40 4.38 3.76 9.38
CA ALA A 40 5.71 4.04 8.87
C ALA A 40 6.81 3.44 9.76
N GLN A 41 6.59 3.38 11.08
CA GLN A 41 7.49 2.69 11.99
C GLN A 41 7.54 1.17 11.78
N LEU A 42 6.50 0.57 11.20
CA LEU A 42 6.46 -0.86 10.90
C LEU A 42 7.13 -1.20 9.57
N ALA A 43 7.47 -0.21 8.73
CA ALA A 43 8.01 -0.48 7.40
C ALA A 43 9.30 -1.32 7.46
N GLN A 44 10.21 -0.97 8.37
CA GLN A 44 11.45 -1.72 8.58
C GLN A 44 11.18 -3.13 9.10
N ASP A 45 10.23 -3.29 10.04
CA ASP A 45 9.86 -4.61 10.57
C ASP A 45 9.26 -5.51 9.48
N TYR A 46 8.48 -4.93 8.56
CA TYR A 46 7.95 -5.65 7.39
C TYR A 46 9.04 -6.01 6.39
N GLU A 47 9.99 -5.12 6.12
CA GLU A 47 11.15 -5.43 5.25
C GLU A 47 11.93 -6.62 5.80
N ILE A 48 12.27 -6.59 7.10
CA ILE A 48 12.96 -7.69 7.77
C ILE A 48 12.16 -8.99 7.68
N ALA A 49 10.85 -8.94 7.99
CA ALA A 49 10.00 -10.13 7.94
C ALA A 49 9.86 -10.73 6.52
N ILE A 50 9.84 -9.87 5.49
CA ILE A 50 9.81 -10.30 4.09
C ILE A 50 11.14 -10.96 3.71
N ASP A 51 12.27 -10.36 4.08
CA ASP A 51 13.60 -10.92 3.82
C ASP A 51 13.77 -12.28 4.51
N GLU A 52 13.39 -12.40 5.79
CA GLU A 52 13.40 -13.66 6.55
C GLU A 52 12.55 -14.75 5.87
N TRP A 53 11.37 -14.39 5.37
CA TRP A 53 10.46 -15.31 4.67
C TRP A 53 10.98 -15.77 3.30
N ILE A 54 11.69 -14.88 2.59
CA ILE A 54 12.35 -15.21 1.32
C ILE A 54 13.53 -16.15 1.60
N ASP A 55 14.37 -15.80 2.58
CA ASP A 55 15.59 -16.53 2.93
C ASP A 55 15.30 -17.92 3.53
N SER A 56 14.16 -18.10 4.20
CA SER A 56 13.72 -19.42 4.68
C SER A 56 13.36 -20.40 3.56
N GLY A 57 13.13 -19.89 2.34
CA GLY A 57 12.59 -20.66 1.23
C GLY A 57 11.08 -20.89 1.30
N ASP A 58 10.41 -20.40 2.34
CA ASP A 58 8.95 -20.50 2.49
C ASP A 58 8.24 -19.75 1.36
N ALA A 59 8.77 -18.62 0.91
CA ALA A 59 8.26 -17.91 -0.26
C ALA A 59 8.08 -18.83 -1.47
N ALA A 60 9.10 -19.62 -1.82
CA ALA A 60 9.04 -20.56 -2.93
C ALA A 60 8.12 -21.76 -2.66
N LEU A 61 8.03 -22.20 -1.39
CA LEU A 61 7.15 -23.29 -0.99
C LEU A 61 5.68 -22.92 -1.21
N TRP A 62 5.29 -21.71 -0.78
CA TRP A 62 3.94 -21.17 -0.81
C TRP A 62 3.51 -20.62 -2.18
N ASP A 63 4.47 -20.19 -3.03
CA ASP A 63 4.18 -19.76 -4.41
C ASP A 63 3.43 -20.84 -5.21
N ARG A 64 3.68 -22.12 -4.90
CA ARG A 64 3.03 -23.27 -5.56
C ARG A 64 1.52 -23.34 -5.35
N THR A 65 0.99 -22.75 -4.27
CA THR A 65 -0.45 -22.75 -3.99
C THR A 65 -1.11 -21.42 -4.35
N ALA A 66 -0.39 -20.47 -4.94
CA ALA A 66 -0.91 -19.14 -5.26
C ALA A 66 -2.06 -19.15 -6.30
N GLY A 67 -2.14 -20.21 -7.13
CA GLY A 67 -3.19 -20.39 -8.14
C GLY A 67 -4.38 -21.24 -7.70
N ASP A 68 -4.37 -21.79 -6.48
CA ASP A 68 -5.42 -22.70 -6.03
C ASP A 68 -6.78 -21.96 -5.95
N GLY A 69 -7.80 -22.54 -6.58
CA GLY A 69 -9.17 -21.97 -6.58
C GLY A 69 -9.40 -20.81 -7.55
N ILE A 70 -8.39 -20.40 -8.33
CA ILE A 70 -8.56 -19.46 -9.44
C ILE A 70 -8.83 -20.27 -10.71
N GLU A 71 -10.10 -20.55 -11.00
CA GLU A 71 -10.48 -21.01 -12.33
C GLU A 71 -10.25 -19.87 -13.33
N ALA A 72 -9.49 -20.13 -14.38
CA ALA A 72 -9.42 -19.19 -15.50
C ALA A 72 -10.84 -19.05 -16.06
N ASP A 73 -11.46 -17.89 -15.90
CA ASP A 73 -12.74 -17.60 -16.52
C ASP A 73 -12.60 -17.81 -18.05
N PRO A 74 -13.30 -18.81 -18.64
CA PRO A 74 -13.18 -19.09 -20.06
C PRO A 74 -13.65 -17.93 -20.94
N VAL A 75 -14.32 -16.92 -20.37
CA VAL A 75 -14.84 -15.76 -21.11
C VAL A 75 -13.76 -14.71 -21.41
N TYR A 76 -12.61 -14.68 -20.70
CA TYR A 76 -11.59 -13.64 -20.86
C TYR A 76 -10.15 -14.13 -21.13
N GLY A 77 -9.98 -15.27 -21.83
CA GLY A 77 -8.65 -15.84 -22.08
C GLY A 77 -8.40 -16.39 -23.48
N SER A 78 -8.27 -15.53 -24.51
CA SER A 78 -7.40 -15.78 -25.69
C SER A 78 -7.40 -14.61 -26.70
N SER A 79 -6.80 -13.48 -26.32
CA SER A 79 -6.22 -12.58 -27.34
C SER A 79 -4.76 -12.97 -27.56
N SER A 80 -4.54 -14.09 -28.23
CA SER A 80 -3.25 -14.39 -28.85
C SER A 80 -3.05 -13.41 -30.01
N VAL A 81 -2.39 -12.29 -29.73
CA VAL A 81 -1.85 -11.41 -30.77
C VAL A 81 -0.78 -12.21 -31.52
N ARG A 82 -1.14 -12.77 -32.67
CA ARG A 82 -0.21 -13.40 -33.61
C ARG A 82 0.68 -12.27 -34.19
N PRO A 83 2.01 -12.39 -34.18
CA PRO A 83 2.83 -11.45 -34.94
C PRO A 83 2.55 -11.66 -36.44
N GLN A 84 2.09 -10.62 -37.13
CA GLN A 84 2.06 -10.63 -38.59
C GLN A 84 3.51 -10.64 -39.09
N ALA A 85 3.94 -11.76 -39.65
CA ALA A 85 5.12 -11.80 -40.49
C ALA A 85 4.83 -11.01 -41.77
N SER A 86 5.47 -9.84 -41.89
CA SER A 86 5.54 -9.02 -43.10
C SER A 86 6.76 -9.43 -43.92
N GLY A 87 6.57 -9.66 -45.22
CA GLY A 87 7.62 -9.87 -46.23
C GLY A 87 7.76 -11.34 -46.66
N ALA A 88 7.75 -11.71 -47.94
CA ALA A 88 7.91 -10.96 -49.19
C ALA A 88 7.21 -11.68 -50.34
#